data_AF-A0A1B1PT57-F1
#
_entry.id   AF-A0A1B1PT57-F1
#
_cell.length_a   1.000
_cell.length_b   1.000
_cell.length_c   1.000
_cell.angle_alpha   90.00
_cell.angle_beta   90.00
_cell.angle_gamma   90.00
#
_symmetry.space_group_name_H-M   'P 1'
#
loop_
_entity.id
_entity.type
_entity.pdbx_description
1 polymer ?
#
loop_
_entity_poly.entity_id
_entity_poly.type
_entity_poly.pdbx_seq_one_letter_code
_entity_poly.pdbx_strand_id
1 'polypeptide(L)'
;MLRIAHLHDDRASYGLARYLAFLQSDAGLGALAEHRLVPVSRFAAGAARVEANVIVSHLPLSWHSLPGLMALRARHPGTTLVHVEHNHCEGLLAASTRRRGRLRTSLRSGLALFDHVVAVSQAQARWMRRHALVPTGQLSVIPPSSDLSALATLPGPVGPVRRIAAVGTLHRQKGYDILVQAFAAVTAPEARLDIFGDGPQRAELRTMARHDPRVTLHGEVPAQAALRLADAIAIPSRWEPFGLVAQEAQVAGRKVLMSGRDGLSEQMGPGTVAIADLSVGAWSRALSDVLAAPAEAPRLPAELPHEATLQGWRALLERVALRQPGKATGFATI
;
A
#
# COMPACT_ATOMS: atom_id res chain seq x y z
N MET A 1 0.23 29.63 0.93
CA MET A 1 0.02 28.21 0.60
C MET A 1 0.32 27.35 1.82
N LEU A 2 -0.46 26.30 2.09
CA LEU A 2 -0.21 25.41 3.22
C LEU A 2 1.05 24.57 2.95
N ARG A 3 1.94 24.43 3.95
CA ARG A 3 3.12 23.55 3.88
C ARG A 3 2.88 22.27 4.66
N ILE A 4 3.11 21.12 4.01
CA ILE A 4 2.94 19.79 4.58
C ILE A 4 4.29 19.07 4.58
N ALA A 5 4.72 18.60 5.75
CA ALA A 5 5.92 17.79 5.88
C ALA A 5 5.55 16.32 6.10
N HIS A 6 5.93 15.46 5.16
CA HIS A 6 5.73 14.01 5.22
C HIS A 6 6.95 13.32 5.82
N LEU A 7 6.83 12.85 7.06
CA LEU A 7 7.89 12.10 7.74
C LEU A 7 7.88 10.66 7.25
N HIS A 8 9.03 10.19 6.76
CA HIS A 8 9.23 8.80 6.36
C HIS A 8 10.60 8.29 6.81
N ASP A 9 10.76 6.97 6.87
CA ASP A 9 12.06 6.36 7.11
C ASP A 9 12.69 5.81 5.81
N ASP A 10 13.92 5.36 5.93
CA ASP A 10 14.77 4.81 4.87
C ASP A 10 14.35 3.39 4.42
N ARG A 11 13.40 2.74 5.11
CA ARG A 11 12.91 1.40 4.77
C ARG A 11 11.44 1.42 4.37
N ALA A 12 11.01 2.50 3.73
CA ALA A 12 9.69 2.55 3.12
C ALA A 12 9.50 1.34 2.19
N SER A 13 8.35 0.68 2.30
CA SER A 13 8.01 -0.40 1.37
C SER A 13 7.92 0.15 -0.07
N TYR A 14 8.07 -0.72 -1.07
CA TYR A 14 8.01 -0.30 -2.48
C TYR A 14 6.76 0.50 -2.83
N GLY A 15 5.61 0.12 -2.25
CA GLY A 15 4.37 0.87 -2.44
C GLY A 15 4.43 2.25 -1.78
N LEU A 16 4.89 2.32 -0.53
CA LEU A 16 4.97 3.59 0.20
C LEU A 16 5.92 4.57 -0.48
N ALA A 17 7.07 4.12 -1.00
CA ALA A 17 8.01 4.99 -1.72
C ALA A 17 7.35 5.63 -2.96
N ARG A 18 6.58 4.86 -3.75
CA ARG A 18 5.84 5.40 -4.91
C ARG A 18 4.74 6.36 -4.50
N TYR A 19 4.02 6.07 -3.42
CA TYR A 19 3.00 6.99 -2.91
C TYR A 19 3.61 8.31 -2.42
N LEU A 20 4.74 8.26 -1.71
CA LEU A 20 5.44 9.47 -1.26
C LEU A 20 5.95 10.30 -2.43
N ALA A 21 6.51 9.65 -3.47
CA ALA A 21 6.90 10.34 -4.70
C ALA A 21 5.70 11.01 -5.37
N PHE A 22 4.57 10.30 -5.48
CA PHE A 22 3.32 10.84 -6.01
C PHE A 22 2.81 12.05 -5.22
N LEU A 23 2.82 12.00 -3.89
CA LEU A 23 2.43 13.14 -3.04
C LEU A 23 3.28 14.39 -3.30
N GLN A 24 4.55 14.23 -3.67
CA GLN A 24 5.46 15.34 -3.93
C GLN A 24 5.33 15.90 -5.36
N SER A 25 5.03 15.06 -6.35
CA SER A 25 5.08 15.42 -7.77
C SER A 25 3.73 15.71 -8.42
N ASP A 26 2.62 15.27 -7.81
CA ASP A 26 1.29 15.43 -8.40
C ASP A 26 0.84 16.89 -8.43
N ALA A 27 0.39 17.37 -9.61
CA ALA A 27 -0.04 18.75 -9.78
C ALA A 27 -1.33 19.08 -9.03
N GLY A 28 -2.25 18.12 -8.92
CA GLY A 28 -3.52 18.29 -8.19
C GLY A 28 -3.29 18.48 -6.70
N LEU A 29 -2.47 17.62 -6.09
CA LEU A 29 -2.03 17.75 -4.70
C LEU A 29 -1.17 19.00 -4.49
N GLY A 30 -0.27 19.29 -5.44
CA GLY A 30 0.51 20.51 -5.48
C GLY A 30 -0.34 21.79 -5.52
N ALA A 31 -1.55 21.75 -6.06
CA ALA A 31 -2.47 22.89 -5.99
C ALA A 31 -3.12 23.05 -4.60
N LEU A 32 -3.22 21.98 -3.80
CA LEU A 32 -3.80 22.02 -2.45
C LEU A 32 -2.77 22.50 -1.41
N ALA A 33 -1.52 22.07 -1.52
CA ALA A 33 -0.47 22.37 -0.56
C ALA A 33 0.94 22.12 -1.14
N GLU A 34 1.95 22.72 -0.51
CA GLU A 34 3.34 22.40 -0.76
C GLU A 34 3.73 21.16 0.04
N HIS A 35 3.99 20.05 -0.67
CA HIS A 35 4.34 18.76 -0.07
C HIS A 35 5.87 18.56 -0.04
N ARG A 36 6.43 18.37 1.15
CA ARG A 36 7.86 18.09 1.35
C ARG A 36 8.07 16.75 2.04
N LEU A 37 8.91 15.89 1.46
CA LEU A 37 9.37 14.68 2.12
C LEU A 37 10.49 15.02 3.13
N VAL A 38 10.39 14.47 4.34
CA VAL A 38 11.37 14.67 5.40
C VAL A 38 11.82 13.30 5.92
N PRO A 39 13.01 12.83 5.52
CA PRO A 39 13.54 11.57 6.01
C PRO A 39 13.88 11.72 7.50
N VAL A 40 13.43 10.77 8.31
CA VAL A 40 13.72 10.72 9.74
C VAL A 40 14.03 9.29 10.18
N SER A 41 14.81 9.15 11.25
CA SER A 41 14.91 7.86 11.92
C SER A 41 13.57 7.53 12.57
N ARG A 42 13.03 6.33 12.28
CA ARG A 42 11.78 5.84 12.89
C ARG A 42 11.80 5.83 14.42
N PHE A 43 12.98 5.79 15.03
CA PHE A 43 13.16 5.74 16.49
C PHE A 43 13.40 7.13 17.09
N ALA A 44 13.74 8.12 16.28
CA ALA A 44 14.10 9.46 16.71
C ALA A 44 13.37 10.53 15.89
N ALA A 45 12.10 10.30 15.54
CA ALA A 45 11.30 11.23 14.75
C ALA A 45 11.28 12.65 15.35
N GLY A 46 11.20 12.76 16.68
CA GLY A 46 11.26 14.04 17.38
C GLY A 46 12.59 14.78 17.26
N ALA A 47 13.69 14.14 16.83
CA ALA A 47 14.97 14.82 16.61
C ALA A 47 14.91 15.80 15.42
N ALA A 48 14.01 15.57 14.46
CA ALA A 48 13.83 16.43 13.32
C ALA A 48 13.22 17.78 13.73
N ARG A 49 13.83 18.88 13.29
CA ARG A 49 13.19 20.19 13.32
C ARG A 49 12.37 20.34 12.05
N VAL A 50 11.05 20.37 12.21
CA VAL A 50 10.11 20.40 11.08
C VAL A 50 9.28 21.68 11.12
N GLU A 51 9.53 22.56 10.14
CA GLU A 51 8.73 23.77 9.95
C GLU A 51 7.66 23.50 8.89
N ALA A 52 6.43 23.27 9.32
CA ALA A 52 5.28 23.02 8.45
C ALA A 52 3.97 23.45 9.15
N ASN A 53 2.92 23.67 8.35
CA ASN A 53 1.58 23.89 8.89
C ASN A 53 0.97 22.56 9.38
N VAL A 54 1.27 21.47 8.66
CA VAL A 54 0.83 20.10 8.98
C VAL A 54 2.02 19.16 8.89
N ILE A 55 2.18 18.30 9.89
CA ILE A 55 3.16 17.21 9.88
C ILE A 55 2.42 15.90 9.69
N VAL A 56 2.76 15.16 8.64
CA VAL A 56 2.15 13.87 8.31
C VAL A 56 3.18 12.77 8.57
N SER A 57 2.91 11.88 9.51
CA SER A 57 3.72 10.69 9.75
C SER A 57 3.29 9.53 8.85
N HIS A 58 4.26 8.93 8.16
CA HIS A 58 4.12 7.65 7.47
C HIS A 58 4.91 6.53 8.17
N LEU A 59 5.40 6.79 9.38
CA LEU A 59 6.30 5.89 10.11
C LEU A 59 5.55 4.69 10.70
N PRO A 60 6.15 3.49 10.72
CA PRO A 60 5.53 2.34 11.37
C PRO A 60 5.38 2.57 12.89
N LEU A 61 4.19 2.30 13.41
CA LEU A 61 3.90 2.39 14.83
C LEU A 61 4.34 1.13 15.59
N SER A 62 5.13 1.31 16.64
CA SER A 62 5.55 0.24 17.54
C SER A 62 5.98 0.82 18.88
N TRP A 63 6.10 -0.02 19.90
CA TRP A 63 6.66 0.38 21.20
C TRP A 63 8.02 1.09 21.09
N HIS A 64 8.85 0.71 20.11
CA HIS A 64 10.17 1.31 19.91
C HIS A 64 10.10 2.69 19.24
N SER A 65 9.06 3.00 18.47
CA SER A 65 8.90 4.32 17.83
C SER A 65 8.16 5.32 18.72
N LEU A 66 7.44 4.87 19.77
CA LEU A 66 6.69 5.75 20.66
C LEU A 66 7.51 6.89 21.29
N PRO A 67 8.70 6.68 21.86
CA PRO A 67 9.46 7.78 22.46
C PRO A 67 9.78 8.89 21.45
N GLY A 68 10.15 8.51 20.22
CA GLY A 68 10.40 9.46 19.14
C GLY A 68 9.15 10.24 18.73
N LEU A 69 7.98 9.59 18.70
CA LEU A 69 6.70 10.24 18.40
C LEU A 69 6.21 11.15 19.53
N MET A 70 6.43 10.76 20.79
CA MET A 70 6.14 11.62 21.95
C MET A 70 6.99 12.88 21.92
N ALA A 71 8.28 12.75 21.63
CA ALA A 71 9.18 13.88 21.46
C ALA A 71 8.76 14.78 20.29
N LEU A 72 8.31 14.19 19.17
CA LEU A 72 7.76 14.94 18.03
C LEU A 72 6.54 15.76 18.46
N ARG A 73 5.54 15.14 19.12
CA ARG A 73 4.35 15.85 19.60
C ARG A 73 4.71 16.97 20.59
N ALA A 74 5.63 16.71 21.52
CA ALA A 74 6.06 17.69 22.52
C ALA A 74 6.78 18.91 21.90
N ARG A 75 7.54 18.71 20.81
CA ARG A 75 8.26 19.78 20.10
C ARG A 75 7.38 20.60 19.15
N HIS A 76 6.21 20.08 18.79
CA HIS A 76 5.28 20.71 17.86
C HIS A 76 3.88 20.92 18.46
N PRO A 77 3.75 21.56 19.64
CA PRO A 77 2.48 21.62 20.38
C PRO A 77 1.37 22.41 19.66
N GLY A 78 1.74 23.35 18.77
CA GLY A 78 0.81 24.15 17.98
C GLY A 78 0.71 23.76 16.50
N THR A 79 1.28 22.61 16.10
CA THR A 79 1.24 22.09 14.73
C THR A 79 0.23 20.96 14.66
N THR A 80 -0.51 20.82 13.56
CA THR A 80 -1.38 19.65 13.39
C THR A 80 -0.55 18.44 12.98
N LEU A 81 -0.68 17.35 13.72
CA LEU A 81 -0.05 16.07 13.46
C LEU A 81 -1.09 15.10 12.88
N VAL A 82 -0.81 14.58 11.69
CA VAL A 82 -1.59 13.55 11.01
C VAL A 82 -0.76 12.27 10.92
N HIS A 83 -1.39 11.10 11.06
CA HIS A 83 -0.75 9.82 10.78
C HIS A 83 -1.46 9.08 9.66
N VAL A 84 -0.72 8.59 8.67
CA VAL A 84 -1.26 7.70 7.62
C VAL A 84 -0.81 6.27 7.91
N GLU A 85 -1.76 5.38 8.19
CA GLU A 85 -1.46 4.01 8.61
C GLU A 85 -1.29 3.07 7.42
N HIS A 86 -0.05 2.76 7.07
CA HIS A 86 0.30 1.88 5.93
C HIS A 86 0.58 0.42 6.29
N ASN A 87 0.71 0.08 7.58
CA ASN A 87 1.32 -1.17 8.01
C ASN A 87 0.32 -2.12 8.67
N HIS A 88 -0.54 -1.58 9.53
CA HIS A 88 -1.40 -2.36 10.41
C HIS A 88 -2.79 -2.54 9.83
N CYS A 89 -3.27 -3.79 9.84
CA CYS A 89 -4.60 -4.18 9.39
C CYS A 89 -5.07 -5.40 10.20
N GLU A 90 -6.30 -5.84 9.93
CA GLU A 90 -6.93 -6.96 10.64
C GLU A 90 -6.13 -8.25 10.47
N GLY A 91 -5.68 -8.55 9.25
CA GLY A 91 -4.88 -9.75 8.97
C GLY A 91 -3.58 -9.82 9.78
N LEU A 92 -2.88 -8.69 9.97
CA LEU A 92 -1.67 -8.64 10.79
C LEU A 92 -1.98 -8.92 12.28
N LEU A 93 -3.06 -8.34 12.80
CA LEU A 93 -3.48 -8.57 14.18
C LEU A 93 -3.90 -10.04 14.40
N ALA A 94 -4.62 -10.62 13.43
CA ALA A 94 -5.02 -12.02 13.45
C ALA A 94 -3.79 -12.95 13.46
N ALA A 95 -2.77 -12.65 12.65
CA ALA A 95 -1.50 -13.38 12.58
C ALA A 95 -0.64 -13.22 13.85
N SER A 96 -0.83 -12.15 14.63
CA SER A 96 -0.08 -11.86 15.86
C SER A 96 -0.62 -12.61 17.09
N THR A 97 -0.83 -13.93 16.96
CA THR A 97 -1.62 -14.80 17.88
C THR A 97 -1.29 -14.66 19.36
N ARG A 98 -0.01 -14.46 19.73
CA ARG A 98 0.43 -14.39 21.14
C ARG A 98 0.43 -12.99 21.76
N ARG A 99 0.24 -11.91 20.99
CA ARG A 99 0.47 -10.53 21.46
C ARG A 99 -0.58 -9.51 20.98
N ARG A 100 -1.81 -9.96 20.67
CA ARG A 100 -2.89 -9.10 20.15
C ARG A 100 -3.18 -7.90 21.04
N GLY A 101 -3.30 -8.11 22.36
CA GLY A 101 -3.52 -7.03 23.33
C GLY A 101 -2.38 -6.01 23.33
N ARG A 102 -1.13 -6.50 23.36
CA ARG A 102 0.07 -5.65 23.32
C ARG A 102 0.18 -4.84 22.01
N LEU A 103 -0.15 -5.43 20.86
CA LEU A 103 -0.18 -4.72 19.59
C LEU A 103 -1.25 -3.64 19.59
N ARG A 104 -2.48 -3.98 20.02
CA ARG A 104 -3.59 -3.02 20.13
C ARG A 104 -3.25 -1.85 21.04
N THR A 105 -2.67 -2.10 22.21
CA THR A 105 -2.25 -1.04 23.12
C THR A 105 -1.15 -0.17 22.49
N SER A 106 -0.16 -0.78 21.82
CA SER A 106 0.88 -0.03 21.10
C SER A 106 0.28 0.94 20.08
N LEU A 107 -0.70 0.47 19.30
CA LEU A 107 -1.37 1.28 18.29
C LEU A 107 -2.19 2.39 18.92
N ARG A 108 -2.99 2.10 19.95
CA ARG A 108 -3.76 3.12 20.67
C ARG A 108 -2.86 4.21 21.26
N SER A 109 -1.77 3.83 21.93
CA SER A 109 -0.82 4.77 22.52
C SER A 109 -0.13 5.63 21.46
N GLY A 110 0.24 5.04 20.31
CA GLY A 110 0.88 5.78 19.22
C GLY A 110 -0.08 6.70 18.48
N LEU A 111 -1.26 6.21 18.11
CA LEU A 111 -2.27 6.95 17.37
C LEU A 111 -2.84 8.12 18.18
N ALA A 112 -2.90 8.01 19.51
CA ALA A 112 -3.32 9.09 20.40
C ALA A 112 -2.38 10.32 20.38
N LEU A 113 -1.19 10.22 19.79
CA LEU A 113 -0.25 11.34 19.64
C LEU A 113 -0.56 12.23 18.42
N PHE A 114 -1.53 11.83 17.59
CA PHE A 114 -1.91 12.53 16.36
C PHE A 114 -3.29 13.16 16.50
N ASP A 115 -3.49 14.34 15.91
CA ASP A 115 -4.77 15.05 15.92
C ASP A 115 -5.77 14.42 14.93
N HIS A 116 -5.25 13.74 13.91
CA HIS A 116 -6.04 13.03 12.91
C HIS A 116 -5.28 11.80 12.38
N VAL A 117 -6.04 10.78 11.99
CA VAL A 117 -5.51 9.53 11.43
C VAL A 117 -6.18 9.25 10.10
N VAL A 118 -5.39 8.77 9.15
CA VAL A 118 -5.81 8.37 7.82
C VAL A 118 -5.61 6.87 7.69
N ALA A 119 -6.71 6.16 7.45
CA ALA A 119 -6.68 4.79 6.97
C ALA A 119 -6.53 4.79 5.44
N VAL A 120 -5.80 3.80 4.91
CA VAL A 120 -5.58 3.63 3.46
C VAL A 120 -6.70 2.88 2.75
N SER A 121 -7.63 2.27 3.50
CA SER A 121 -8.80 1.57 2.95
C SER A 121 -9.98 1.67 3.91
N GLN A 122 -11.20 1.49 3.40
CA GLN A 122 -12.40 1.42 4.24
C GLN A 122 -12.32 0.18 5.15
N ALA A 123 -11.74 -0.93 4.68
CA ALA A 123 -11.54 -2.16 5.44
C ALA A 123 -10.67 -1.90 6.67
N GLN A 124 -9.55 -1.20 6.48
CA GLN A 124 -8.70 -0.78 7.58
C GLN A 124 -9.44 0.18 8.52
N ALA A 125 -10.18 1.17 8.00
CA ALA A 125 -10.95 2.07 8.87
C ALA A 125 -12.02 1.35 9.70
N ARG A 126 -12.75 0.41 9.11
CA ARG A 126 -13.73 -0.44 9.82
C ARG A 126 -13.04 -1.25 10.92
N TRP A 127 -11.87 -1.82 10.63
CA TRP A 127 -11.07 -2.52 11.64
C TRP A 127 -10.61 -1.59 12.78
N MET A 128 -10.09 -0.40 12.45
CA MET A 128 -9.65 0.58 13.45
C MET A 128 -10.80 1.04 14.36
N ARG A 129 -12.00 1.26 13.80
CA ARG A 129 -13.22 1.60 14.57
C ARG A 129 -13.66 0.45 15.47
N ARG A 130 -13.76 -0.78 14.94
CA ARG A 130 -14.15 -1.97 15.72
C ARG A 130 -13.27 -2.20 16.94
N HIS A 131 -11.97 -1.86 16.85
CA HIS A 131 -11.04 -2.01 17.97
C HIS A 131 -10.83 -0.73 18.80
N ALA A 132 -11.60 0.32 18.54
CA ALA A 132 -11.46 1.62 19.20
C ALA A 132 -10.00 2.12 19.21
N LEU A 133 -9.33 2.05 18.06
CA LEU A 133 -7.94 2.49 17.92
C LEU A 133 -7.81 4.01 17.83
N VAL A 134 -8.86 4.67 17.32
CA VAL A 134 -8.93 6.12 17.08
C VAL A 134 -10.34 6.60 17.44
N PRO A 135 -10.52 7.81 18.01
CA PRO A 135 -11.83 8.42 18.23
C PRO A 135 -12.63 8.61 16.92
N THR A 136 -13.96 8.49 16.98
CA THR A 136 -14.87 8.50 15.81
C THR A 136 -14.72 9.73 14.90
N GLY A 137 -14.34 10.90 15.44
CA GLY A 137 -14.15 12.15 14.68
C GLY A 137 -12.73 12.42 14.16
N GLN A 138 -11.78 11.50 14.39
CA GLN A 138 -10.36 11.67 14.06
C GLN A 138 -9.88 10.68 12.99
N LEU A 139 -10.78 9.99 12.30
CA LEU A 139 -10.44 8.99 11.29
C LEU A 139 -11.04 9.34 9.93
N SER A 140 -10.17 9.50 8.92
CA SER A 140 -10.55 9.57 7.50
C SER A 140 -10.00 8.38 6.73
N VAL A 141 -10.53 8.17 5.53
CA VAL A 141 -10.01 7.19 4.58
C VAL A 141 -9.47 7.96 3.38
N ILE A 142 -8.20 7.77 3.05
CA ILE A 142 -7.58 8.29 1.83
C ILE A 142 -6.83 7.12 1.20
N PRO A 143 -7.36 6.52 0.13
CA PRO A 143 -6.63 5.48 -0.58
C PRO A 143 -5.36 6.08 -1.19
N PRO A 144 -4.20 5.42 -1.09
CA PRO A 144 -2.98 5.90 -1.71
C PRO A 144 -3.03 5.68 -3.23
N SER A 145 -2.42 6.59 -3.98
CA SER A 145 -2.20 6.44 -5.42
C SER A 145 -0.71 6.45 -5.76
N SER A 146 -0.40 6.21 -7.02
CA SER A 146 0.93 6.38 -7.61
C SER A 146 0.78 7.12 -8.95
N ASP A 147 1.89 7.46 -9.60
CA ASP A 147 1.82 7.90 -10.99
C ASP A 147 1.42 6.72 -11.88
N LEU A 148 0.20 6.80 -12.41
CA LEU A 148 -0.44 5.77 -13.24
C LEU A 148 -0.37 6.09 -14.73
N SER A 149 0.11 7.28 -15.12
CA SER A 149 0.08 7.78 -16.51
C SER A 149 0.78 6.82 -17.48
N ALA A 150 1.97 6.36 -17.10
CA ALA A 150 2.77 5.47 -17.92
C ALA A 150 2.30 4.00 -17.90
N LEU A 151 1.38 3.65 -16.98
CA LEU A 151 0.71 2.34 -16.95
C LEU A 151 -0.52 2.32 -17.85
N ALA A 152 -1.28 3.43 -17.86
CA ALA A 152 -2.47 3.59 -18.67
C ALA A 152 -2.18 3.43 -20.18
N THR A 153 -0.96 3.77 -20.61
CA THR A 153 -0.52 3.70 -22.01
C THR A 153 0.14 2.36 -22.40
N LEU A 154 0.34 1.44 -21.46
CA LEU A 154 0.93 0.13 -21.78
C LEU A 154 0.01 -0.63 -22.75
N PRO A 155 0.53 -1.32 -23.78
CA PRO A 155 -0.29 -2.20 -24.60
C PRO A 155 -0.86 -3.32 -23.73
N GLY A 156 -2.14 -3.67 -23.93
CA GLY A 156 -2.79 -4.80 -23.24
C GLY A 156 -2.14 -6.12 -23.69
N PRO A 157 -2.08 -7.16 -22.81
CA PRO A 157 -1.68 -8.48 -23.28
C PRO A 157 -2.77 -9.02 -24.23
N VAL A 158 -2.35 -9.78 -25.23
CA VAL A 158 -3.24 -10.37 -26.25
C VAL A 158 -2.98 -11.87 -26.33
N GLY A 159 -4.05 -12.66 -26.44
CA GLY A 159 -3.94 -14.12 -26.50
C GLY A 159 -3.86 -14.76 -25.12
N PRO A 160 -3.37 -16.00 -24.97
CA PRO A 160 -3.40 -16.71 -23.70
C PRO A 160 -2.42 -16.10 -22.69
N VAL A 161 -2.77 -16.14 -21.40
CA VAL A 161 -1.84 -15.78 -20.33
C VAL A 161 -0.67 -16.76 -20.33
N ARG A 162 0.56 -16.24 -20.44
CA ARG A 162 1.80 -17.02 -20.37
C ARG A 162 2.70 -16.57 -19.24
N ARG A 163 2.69 -15.29 -18.89
CA ARG A 163 3.54 -14.71 -17.85
C ARG A 163 2.72 -14.15 -16.72
N ILE A 164 2.88 -14.74 -15.54
CA ILE A 164 2.31 -14.26 -14.30
C ILE A 164 3.43 -13.60 -13.51
N ALA A 165 3.23 -12.34 -13.09
CA ALA A 165 4.21 -11.65 -12.26
C ALA A 165 3.69 -11.39 -10.84
N ALA A 166 4.62 -11.33 -9.89
CA ALA A 166 4.35 -10.92 -8.52
C ALA A 166 5.37 -9.84 -8.13
N VAL A 167 4.90 -8.71 -7.57
CA VAL A 167 5.75 -7.53 -7.31
C VAL A 167 5.63 -7.10 -5.87
N GLY A 168 6.76 -6.96 -5.16
CA GLY A 168 6.77 -6.43 -3.81
C GLY A 168 7.89 -6.96 -2.93
N THR A 169 7.93 -6.49 -1.68
CA THR A 169 8.95 -6.91 -0.70
C THR A 169 8.79 -8.40 -0.38
N LEU A 170 9.87 -9.18 -0.50
CA LEU A 170 9.89 -10.62 -0.25
C LEU A 170 9.82 -10.90 1.26
N HIS A 171 8.62 -10.75 1.81
CA HIS A 171 8.31 -10.90 3.23
C HIS A 171 7.10 -11.81 3.42
N ARG A 172 7.03 -12.51 4.56
CA ARG A 172 5.99 -13.51 4.86
C ARG A 172 4.57 -12.99 4.64
N GLN A 173 4.36 -11.69 4.88
CA GLN A 173 3.10 -11.02 4.58
C GLN A 173 2.61 -11.25 3.14
N LYS A 174 3.51 -11.21 2.15
CA LYS A 174 3.16 -11.21 0.73
C LYS A 174 2.78 -12.57 0.17
N GLY A 175 3.09 -13.66 0.87
CA GLY A 175 2.60 -15.00 0.49
C GLY A 175 3.25 -15.61 -0.75
N TYR A 176 4.44 -15.14 -1.17
CA TYR A 176 5.12 -15.66 -2.35
C TYR A 176 5.51 -17.13 -2.23
N ASP A 177 5.67 -17.65 -1.01
CA ASP A 177 5.90 -19.06 -0.76
C ASP A 177 4.71 -19.94 -1.18
N ILE A 178 3.47 -19.49 -0.92
CA ILE A 178 2.25 -20.16 -1.39
C ILE A 178 2.21 -20.14 -2.92
N LEU A 179 2.54 -19.00 -3.53
CA LEU A 179 2.51 -18.84 -4.98
C LEU A 179 3.53 -19.73 -5.69
N VAL A 180 4.77 -19.80 -5.20
CA VAL A 180 5.80 -20.68 -5.77
C VAL A 180 5.39 -22.16 -5.65
N GLN A 181 4.87 -22.57 -4.48
CA GLN A 181 4.37 -23.95 -4.30
C GLN A 181 3.18 -24.26 -5.20
N ALA A 182 2.25 -23.32 -5.34
CA ALA A 182 1.06 -23.48 -6.18
C ALA A 182 1.42 -23.54 -7.67
N PHE A 183 2.40 -22.75 -8.09
CA PHE A 183 2.87 -22.73 -9.47
C PHE A 183 3.61 -24.00 -9.87
N ALA A 184 4.29 -24.67 -8.93
CA ALA A 184 4.94 -25.95 -9.20
C ALA A 184 3.95 -27.05 -9.66
N ALA A 185 2.67 -26.94 -9.29
CA ALA A 185 1.61 -27.87 -9.72
C ALA A 185 0.98 -27.51 -11.08
N VAL A 186 1.31 -26.36 -11.67
CA VAL A 186 0.87 -26.00 -13.03
C VAL A 186 1.58 -26.90 -14.04
N THR A 187 0.83 -27.48 -14.98
CA THR A 187 1.36 -28.41 -15.99
C THR A 187 1.78 -27.74 -17.30
N ALA A 188 1.38 -26.49 -17.54
CA ALA A 188 1.73 -25.74 -18.75
C ALA A 188 3.26 -25.46 -18.82
N PRO A 189 3.99 -26.04 -19.79
CA PRO A 189 5.45 -25.87 -19.89
C PRO A 189 5.87 -24.47 -20.34
N GLU A 190 5.01 -23.75 -21.06
CA GLU A 190 5.22 -22.38 -21.53
C GLU A 190 4.88 -21.31 -20.49
N ALA A 191 4.21 -21.67 -19.40
CA ALA A 191 3.89 -20.74 -18.32
C ALA A 191 5.18 -20.25 -17.64
N ARG A 192 5.19 -19.00 -17.22
CA ARG A 192 6.29 -18.37 -16.47
C ARG A 192 5.75 -17.65 -15.25
N LEU A 193 6.50 -17.76 -14.14
CA LEU A 193 6.27 -17.00 -12.92
C LEU A 193 7.48 -16.09 -12.67
N ASP A 194 7.26 -14.78 -12.77
CA ASP A 194 8.28 -13.75 -12.59
C ASP A 194 8.05 -13.02 -11.25
N ILE A 195 8.95 -13.21 -10.26
CA ILE A 195 8.83 -12.58 -8.94
C ILE A 195 9.83 -11.43 -8.84
N PHE A 196 9.34 -10.21 -8.64
CA PHE A 196 10.13 -8.98 -8.58
C PHE A 196 10.16 -8.39 -7.17
N GLY A 197 11.37 -8.10 -6.69
CA GLY A 197 11.62 -7.47 -5.39
C GLY A 197 12.74 -8.13 -4.59
N ASP A 198 13.00 -7.57 -3.42
CA ASP A 198 13.94 -8.12 -2.46
C ASP A 198 13.31 -8.20 -1.05
N GLY A 199 13.96 -8.91 -0.15
CA GLY A 199 13.53 -9.05 1.23
C GLY A 199 14.02 -10.33 1.91
N PRO A 200 13.68 -10.49 3.20
CA PRO A 200 14.18 -11.59 4.04
C PRO A 200 13.85 -12.99 3.52
N GLN A 201 12.81 -13.17 2.69
CA GLN A 201 12.45 -14.48 2.13
C GLN A 201 13.16 -14.81 0.81
N ARG A 202 14.06 -13.95 0.28
CA ARG A 202 14.70 -14.19 -1.02
C ARG A 202 15.41 -15.55 -1.10
N ALA A 203 16.18 -15.90 -0.07
CA ALA A 203 16.93 -17.15 -0.04
C ALA A 203 16.01 -18.38 0.02
N GLU A 204 14.95 -18.32 0.82
CA GLU A 204 13.93 -19.38 0.93
C GLU A 204 13.22 -19.60 -0.41
N LEU A 205 12.71 -18.52 -1.01
CA LEU A 205 12.01 -18.57 -2.30
C LEU A 205 12.90 -19.08 -3.43
N ARG A 206 14.19 -18.70 -3.44
CA ARG A 206 15.16 -19.22 -4.42
C ARG A 206 15.35 -20.73 -4.29
N THR A 207 15.42 -21.24 -3.05
CA THR A 207 15.52 -22.69 -2.81
C THR A 207 14.25 -23.41 -3.28
N MET A 208 13.07 -22.85 -3.02
CA MET A 208 11.80 -23.42 -3.47
C MET A 208 11.68 -23.45 -5.01
N ALA A 209 12.14 -22.40 -5.69
CA ALA A 209 12.09 -22.28 -7.14
C ALA A 209 13.19 -23.08 -7.87
N ARG A 210 14.20 -23.61 -7.16
CA ARG A 210 15.43 -24.18 -7.75
C ARG A 210 15.19 -25.26 -8.80
N HIS A 211 14.11 -26.04 -8.64
CA HIS A 211 13.81 -27.19 -9.50
C HIS A 211 12.76 -26.89 -10.58
N ASP A 212 12.22 -25.66 -10.63
CA ASP A 212 11.26 -25.25 -11.65
C ASP A 212 11.85 -24.12 -12.51
N PRO A 213 12.35 -24.41 -13.72
CA PRO A 213 12.96 -23.41 -14.60
C PRO A 213 11.95 -22.34 -15.10
N ARG A 214 10.66 -22.52 -14.84
CA ARG A 214 9.62 -21.55 -15.20
C ARG A 214 9.49 -20.42 -14.17
N VAL A 215 10.09 -20.58 -12.98
CA VAL A 215 10.03 -19.60 -11.90
C VAL A 215 11.34 -18.80 -11.85
N THR A 216 11.24 -17.48 -12.06
CA THR A 216 12.40 -16.57 -12.01
C THR A 216 12.23 -15.56 -10.88
N LEU A 217 13.20 -15.53 -9.96
CA LEU A 217 13.31 -14.48 -8.95
C LEU A 217 14.21 -13.36 -9.49
N HIS A 218 13.57 -12.26 -9.86
CA HIS A 218 14.24 -11.04 -10.27
C HIS A 218 14.75 -10.26 -9.07
N GLY A 219 15.55 -9.23 -9.34
CA GLY A 219 15.88 -8.21 -8.35
C GLY A 219 14.72 -7.22 -8.15
N GLU A 220 15.03 -6.16 -7.45
CA GLU A 220 14.16 -4.99 -7.39
C GLU A 220 14.15 -4.27 -8.75
N VAL A 221 12.94 -3.98 -9.25
CA VAL A 221 12.72 -3.18 -10.45
C VAL A 221 11.53 -2.24 -10.22
N PRO A 222 11.42 -1.13 -10.98
CA PRO A 222 10.20 -0.33 -10.99
C PRO A 222 8.98 -1.20 -11.32
N ALA A 223 7.87 -1.01 -10.62
CA ALA A 223 6.65 -1.82 -10.81
C ALA A 223 6.15 -1.83 -12.26
N GLN A 224 6.32 -0.71 -12.97
CA GLN A 224 6.01 -0.59 -14.40
C GLN A 224 6.78 -1.60 -15.27
N ALA A 225 8.04 -1.90 -14.95
CA ALA A 225 8.83 -2.87 -15.72
C ALA A 225 8.24 -4.29 -15.58
N ALA A 226 7.83 -4.67 -14.38
CA ALA A 226 7.16 -5.94 -14.13
C ALA A 226 5.79 -6.01 -14.84
N LEU A 227 4.98 -4.94 -14.73
CA LEU A 227 3.66 -4.86 -15.36
C LEU A 227 3.70 -4.90 -16.89
N ARG A 228 4.76 -4.34 -17.49
CA ARG A 228 5.00 -4.39 -18.93
C ARG A 228 5.22 -5.81 -19.45
N LEU A 229 5.88 -6.66 -18.64
CA LEU A 229 6.21 -8.03 -19.01
C LEU A 229 5.09 -9.03 -18.70
N ALA A 230 4.19 -8.69 -17.79
CA ALA A 230 3.18 -9.61 -17.29
C ALA A 230 1.87 -9.57 -18.09
N ASP A 231 1.27 -10.73 -18.27
CA ASP A 231 -0.11 -10.88 -18.74
C ASP A 231 -1.10 -10.84 -17.56
N ALA A 232 -0.67 -11.37 -16.42
CA ALA A 232 -1.43 -11.39 -15.17
C ALA A 232 -0.53 -11.09 -13.95
N ILE A 233 -1.12 -10.54 -12.90
CA ILE A 233 -0.45 -10.22 -11.64
C ILE A 233 -1.04 -11.06 -10.50
N ALA A 234 -0.17 -11.69 -9.72
CA ALA A 234 -0.53 -12.46 -8.55
C ALA A 234 -0.15 -11.71 -7.25
N ILE A 235 -1.14 -11.55 -6.37
CA ILE A 235 -1.03 -10.87 -5.07
C ILE A 235 -1.51 -11.83 -3.96
N PRO A 236 -0.70 -12.85 -3.59
CA PRO A 236 -1.05 -13.89 -2.62
C PRO A 236 -0.93 -13.42 -1.17
N SER A 237 -1.05 -12.12 -0.92
CA SER A 237 -0.84 -11.50 0.38
C SER A 237 -1.71 -12.14 1.44
N ARG A 238 -1.07 -12.57 2.54
CA ARG A 238 -1.74 -13.06 3.75
C ARG A 238 -2.53 -11.96 4.44
N TRP A 239 -2.02 -10.74 4.35
CA TRP A 239 -2.68 -9.50 4.77
C TRP A 239 -2.13 -8.32 3.96
N GLU A 240 -2.97 -7.34 3.67
CA GLU A 240 -2.60 -6.18 2.86
C GLU A 240 -3.47 -4.96 3.20
N PRO A 241 -2.94 -3.91 3.87
CA PRO A 241 -3.73 -2.73 4.22
C PRO A 241 -4.38 -2.02 3.02
N PHE A 242 -3.69 -2.04 1.87
CA PHE A 242 -4.19 -1.53 0.59
C PHE A 242 -3.71 -2.42 -0.56
N GLY A 243 -2.47 -2.22 -1.04
CA GLY A 243 -1.90 -3.00 -2.13
C GLY A 243 -1.92 -2.27 -3.47
N LEU A 244 -1.14 -1.18 -3.60
CA LEU A 244 -1.01 -0.34 -4.80
C LEU A 244 -0.82 -1.13 -6.11
N VAL A 245 -0.16 -2.28 -6.05
CA VAL A 245 0.08 -3.13 -7.23
C VAL A 245 -1.23 -3.62 -7.86
N ALA A 246 -2.31 -3.79 -7.09
CA ALA A 246 -3.59 -4.23 -7.62
C ALA A 246 -4.24 -3.18 -8.54
N GLN A 247 -4.26 -1.90 -8.13
CA GLN A 247 -4.75 -0.82 -8.98
C GLN A 247 -3.81 -0.56 -10.17
N GLU A 248 -2.49 -0.62 -9.96
CA GLU A 248 -1.49 -0.45 -11.04
C GLU A 248 -1.68 -1.51 -12.13
N ALA A 249 -1.95 -2.76 -11.75
CA ALA A 249 -2.23 -3.86 -12.66
C ALA A 249 -3.55 -3.67 -13.42
N GLN A 250 -4.61 -3.23 -12.75
CA GLN A 250 -5.90 -2.98 -13.39
C GLN A 250 -5.84 -1.81 -14.38
N VAL A 251 -5.11 -0.73 -14.07
CA VAL A 251 -4.88 0.39 -14.99
C VAL A 251 -4.04 -0.05 -16.20
N ALA A 252 -3.05 -0.89 -15.97
CA ALA A 252 -2.28 -1.51 -17.05
C ALA A 252 -3.07 -2.54 -17.86
N GLY A 253 -4.33 -2.87 -17.50
CA GLY A 253 -5.14 -3.86 -18.20
C GLY A 253 -4.60 -5.28 -18.05
N ARG A 254 -4.03 -5.61 -16.90
CA ARG A 254 -3.56 -6.96 -16.55
C ARG A 254 -4.62 -7.65 -15.71
N LYS A 255 -4.78 -8.96 -15.90
CA LYS A 255 -5.57 -9.74 -14.94
C LYS A 255 -4.92 -9.69 -13.57
N VAL A 256 -5.73 -9.75 -12.51
CA VAL A 256 -5.22 -9.73 -11.13
C VAL A 256 -5.78 -10.89 -10.34
N LEU A 257 -4.92 -11.82 -9.93
CA LEU A 257 -5.24 -12.85 -8.96
C LEU A 257 -4.83 -12.33 -7.58
N MET A 258 -5.76 -12.19 -6.65
CA MET A 258 -5.45 -11.66 -5.33
C MET A 258 -6.21 -12.37 -4.23
N SER A 259 -5.67 -12.36 -3.00
CA SER A 259 -6.35 -13.00 -1.88
C SER A 259 -7.69 -12.34 -1.50
N GLY A 260 -7.94 -11.10 -1.93
CA GLY A 260 -9.17 -10.38 -1.61
C GLY A 260 -9.35 -10.11 -0.10
N ARG A 261 -8.25 -10.03 0.66
CA ARG A 261 -8.24 -9.79 2.11
C ARG A 261 -7.88 -8.35 2.45
N ASP A 262 -8.32 -7.88 3.63
CA ASP A 262 -8.04 -6.53 4.11
C ASP A 262 -8.38 -5.47 3.03
N GLY A 263 -7.48 -4.55 2.69
CA GLY A 263 -7.71 -3.53 1.68
C GLY A 263 -7.75 -4.04 0.24
N LEU A 264 -7.28 -5.25 -0.05
CA LEU A 264 -7.42 -5.85 -1.39
C LEU A 264 -8.87 -6.20 -1.70
N SER A 265 -9.70 -6.48 -0.68
CA SER A 265 -11.13 -6.79 -0.86
C SER A 265 -11.91 -5.65 -1.55
N GLU A 266 -11.43 -4.42 -1.41
CA GLU A 266 -12.08 -3.20 -1.91
C GLU A 266 -11.56 -2.78 -3.28
N GLN A 267 -10.54 -3.47 -3.79
CA GLN A 267 -9.92 -3.22 -5.10
C GLN A 267 -10.35 -4.26 -6.14
N MET A 268 -11.44 -4.96 -5.87
CA MET A 268 -12.07 -5.84 -6.85
C MET A 268 -12.62 -5.01 -8.02
N GLY A 269 -12.37 -5.48 -9.23
CA GLY A 269 -12.74 -4.77 -10.44
C GLY A 269 -12.74 -5.70 -11.65
N PRO A 270 -12.90 -5.16 -12.86
CA PRO A 270 -12.85 -5.96 -14.07
C PRO A 270 -11.52 -6.72 -14.20
N GLY A 271 -11.57 -8.00 -14.57
CA GLY A 271 -10.37 -8.82 -14.75
C GLY A 271 -9.69 -9.27 -13.44
N THR A 272 -10.31 -9.06 -12.28
CA THR A 272 -9.78 -9.53 -11.00
C THR A 272 -10.41 -10.86 -10.56
N VAL A 273 -9.63 -11.71 -9.91
CA VAL A 273 -10.02 -13.01 -9.35
C VAL A 273 -9.64 -13.03 -7.87
N ALA A 274 -10.64 -13.19 -7.00
CA ALA A 274 -10.43 -13.30 -5.56
C ALA A 274 -10.19 -14.76 -5.13
N ILE A 275 -9.10 -15.00 -4.43
CA ILE A 275 -8.67 -16.32 -3.93
C ILE A 275 -8.49 -16.23 -2.41
N ALA A 276 -9.61 -16.16 -1.69
CA ALA A 276 -9.62 -15.97 -0.24
C ALA A 276 -8.94 -17.12 0.54
N ASP A 277 -9.02 -18.35 0.00
CA ASP A 277 -8.28 -19.50 0.51
C ASP A 277 -6.80 -19.39 0.14
N LEU A 278 -5.95 -19.26 1.16
CA LEU A 278 -4.49 -19.16 1.01
C LEU A 278 -3.81 -20.55 0.93
N SER A 279 -4.57 -21.61 0.64
CA SER A 279 -4.02 -22.93 0.39
C SER A 279 -3.32 -23.01 -0.96
N VAL A 280 -2.27 -23.84 -1.02
CA VAL A 280 -1.55 -24.14 -2.28
C VAL A 280 -2.51 -24.67 -3.35
N GLY A 281 -3.48 -25.50 -2.97
CA GLY A 281 -4.45 -26.07 -3.90
C GLY A 281 -5.40 -25.04 -4.52
N ALA A 282 -5.90 -24.08 -3.72
CA ALA A 282 -6.75 -23.01 -4.25
C ALA A 282 -5.99 -22.12 -5.24
N TRP A 283 -4.76 -21.73 -4.88
CA TRP A 283 -3.91 -20.94 -5.77
C TRP A 283 -3.51 -21.71 -7.03
N SER A 284 -3.21 -23.01 -6.93
CA SER A 284 -2.86 -23.83 -8.09
C SER A 284 -4.00 -23.92 -9.11
N ARG A 285 -5.24 -24.09 -8.63
CA ARG A 285 -6.43 -24.07 -9.51
C ARG A 285 -6.59 -22.73 -10.19
N ALA A 286 -6.54 -21.63 -9.43
CA ALA A 286 -6.69 -20.29 -9.99
C ALA A 286 -5.59 -19.92 -10.99
N LEU A 287 -4.34 -20.38 -10.76
CA LEU A 287 -3.25 -20.24 -11.73
C LEU A 287 -3.52 -21.04 -13.01
N SER A 288 -4.06 -22.25 -12.89
CA SER A 288 -4.41 -23.07 -14.06
C SER A 288 -5.54 -22.44 -14.87
N ASP A 289 -6.58 -21.94 -14.18
CA ASP A 289 -7.74 -21.29 -14.81
C ASP A 289 -7.32 -20.02 -15.54
N VAL A 290 -6.44 -19.19 -14.94
CA VAL A 290 -6.00 -17.95 -15.58
C VAL A 290 -5.12 -18.20 -16.80
N LEU A 291 -4.31 -19.27 -16.78
CA LEU A 291 -3.47 -19.67 -17.92
C LEU A 291 -4.31 -20.18 -19.11
N ALA A 292 -5.49 -20.73 -18.85
CA ALA A 292 -6.44 -21.14 -19.88
C ALA A 292 -7.30 -19.97 -20.40
N ALA A 293 -7.29 -18.82 -19.72
CA ALA A 293 -8.09 -17.67 -20.07
C ALA A 293 -7.37 -16.73 -21.07
N PRO A 294 -8.13 -15.99 -21.90
CA PRO A 294 -7.59 -14.88 -22.70
C PRO A 294 -7.03 -13.81 -21.77
N ALA A 295 -5.81 -13.32 -22.01
CA ALA A 295 -5.09 -12.40 -21.15
C ALA A 295 -5.73 -11.01 -21.07
N GLU A 296 -6.55 -10.66 -22.06
CA GLU A 296 -7.29 -9.44 -22.13
C GLU A 296 -8.12 -9.22 -20.85
N ALA A 297 -8.02 -8.01 -20.31
CA ALA A 297 -8.78 -7.55 -19.16
C ALA A 297 -9.22 -6.10 -19.40
N PRO A 298 -10.46 -5.74 -19.05
CA PRO A 298 -10.87 -4.34 -19.08
C PRO A 298 -10.01 -3.51 -18.13
N ARG A 299 -9.71 -2.27 -18.50
CA ARG A 299 -8.88 -1.37 -17.71
C ARG A 299 -9.69 -0.63 -16.68
N LEU A 300 -9.09 -0.41 -15.51
CA LEU A 300 -9.52 0.65 -14.60
C LEU A 300 -9.02 1.99 -15.17
N PRO A 301 -9.89 3.01 -15.32
CA PRO A 301 -9.44 4.36 -15.67
C PRO A 301 -8.42 4.89 -14.64
N ALA A 302 -7.31 5.46 -15.11
CA ALA A 302 -6.22 5.90 -14.26
C ALA A 302 -6.61 7.09 -13.36
N GLU A 303 -7.62 7.85 -13.78
CA GLU A 303 -8.17 9.01 -13.10
C GLU A 303 -8.88 8.60 -11.80
N LEU A 304 -9.49 7.41 -11.73
CA LEU A 304 -10.30 7.03 -10.57
C LEU A 304 -9.48 6.91 -9.27
N PRO A 305 -8.34 6.17 -9.22
CA PRO A 305 -7.51 6.16 -8.02
C PRO A 305 -6.94 7.55 -7.68
N HIS A 306 -6.56 8.33 -8.70
CA HIS A 306 -6.02 9.67 -8.53
C HIS A 306 -7.03 10.61 -7.89
N GLU A 307 -8.24 10.70 -8.44
CA GLU A 307 -9.32 11.53 -7.92
C GLU A 307 -9.70 11.14 -6.49
N ALA A 308 -9.77 9.84 -6.18
CA ALA A 308 -10.07 9.37 -4.84
C ALA A 308 -9.03 9.84 -3.81
N THR A 309 -7.74 9.78 -4.15
CA THR A 309 -6.66 10.32 -3.30
C THR A 309 -6.78 11.85 -3.18
N LEU A 310 -6.96 12.56 -4.29
CA LEU A 310 -7.02 14.02 -4.33
C LEU A 310 -8.18 14.58 -3.49
N GLN A 311 -9.38 14.00 -3.66
CA GLN A 311 -10.57 14.38 -2.89
C GLN A 311 -10.40 14.07 -1.40
N GLY A 312 -9.79 12.94 -1.07
CA GLY A 312 -9.49 12.57 0.32
C GLY A 312 -8.56 13.58 0.99
N TRP A 313 -7.50 14.02 0.30
CA TRP A 313 -6.58 15.05 0.81
C TRP A 313 -7.24 16.42 0.92
N ARG A 314 -8.02 16.84 -0.08
CA ARG A 314 -8.77 18.10 -0.04
C ARG A 314 -9.67 18.16 1.20
N ALA A 315 -10.51 17.15 1.38
CA ALA A 315 -11.43 17.07 2.52
C ALA A 315 -10.70 17.00 3.87
N LEU A 316 -9.52 16.35 3.94
CA LEU A 316 -8.70 16.34 5.15
C LEU A 316 -8.16 17.74 5.46
N LEU A 317 -7.59 18.42 4.48
CA LEU A 317 -6.97 19.73 4.66
C LEU A 317 -7.99 20.81 5.02
N GLU A 318 -9.18 20.80 4.41
CA GLU A 318 -10.30 21.66 4.82
C GLU A 318 -10.66 21.43 6.29
N ARG A 319 -10.75 20.17 6.72
CA ARG A 319 -11.08 19.80 8.10
C ARG A 319 -10.00 20.23 9.10
N VAL A 320 -8.74 20.15 8.70
CA VAL A 320 -7.60 20.63 9.50
C VAL A 320 -7.56 22.16 9.56
N ALA A 321 -7.83 22.84 8.45
CA ALA A 321 -7.87 24.31 8.38
C ALA A 321 -8.96 24.91 9.28
N LEU A 322 -10.16 24.30 9.31
CA LEU A 322 -11.26 24.72 10.18
C LEU A 322 -10.92 24.64 11.68
N ARG A 323 -9.98 23.78 12.07
CA ARG A 323 -9.51 23.67 13.47
C ARG A 323 -8.43 24.70 13.83
N GLN A 324 -7.91 25.46 12.87
CA GLN A 324 -6.92 26.53 13.08
C GLN A 324 -7.37 27.87 12.46
N PRO A 325 -8.49 28.48 12.92
CA PRO A 325 -9.08 29.66 12.29
C PRO A 325 -8.15 30.89 12.23
N GLY A 326 -7.11 30.98 13.09
CA GLY A 326 -6.15 32.08 13.09
C GLY A 326 -4.96 31.97 12.13
N LYS A 327 -4.82 30.88 11.35
CA LYS A 327 -3.73 30.69 10.37
C LYS A 327 -4.20 30.57 8.92
N ALA A 328 -5.51 30.67 8.69
CA ALA A 328 -6.17 30.41 7.41
C ALA A 328 -6.51 31.70 6.64
N THR A 329 -5.54 32.60 6.41
CA THR A 329 -5.75 33.80 5.56
C THR A 329 -5.47 33.54 4.08
N GLY A 330 -5.89 32.38 3.55
CA GLY A 330 -5.57 31.99 2.17
C GLY A 330 -6.60 31.15 1.42
N PHE A 331 -7.77 30.87 1.99
CA PHE A 331 -8.85 30.21 1.25
C PHE A 331 -9.71 31.28 0.58
N ALA A 332 -9.28 31.74 -0.59
CA ALA A 332 -10.18 32.40 -1.53
C ALA A 332 -10.99 31.30 -2.21
N THR A 333 -12.31 31.36 -2.03
CA THR A 333 -13.30 30.53 -2.71
C THR A 333 -13.15 30.68 -4.23
N ILE A 334 -12.82 29.58 -4.91
CA ILE A 334 -13.04 29.40 -6.36
C ILE A 334 -13.58 27.98 -6.55
#